data_AF-A0A0V0Z0Z0-F1
#
_entry.id   AF-A0A0V0Z0Z0-F1
#
_cell.length_a   1.000
_cell.length_b   1.000
_cell.length_c   1.000
_cell.angle_alpha   90.00
_cell.angle_beta   90.00
_cell.angle_gamma   90.00
#
_symmetry.space_group_name_H-M   'P 1'
#
loop_
_entity.id
_entity.type
_entity.pdbx_description
1 polymer ?
#
loop_
_entity_poly.entity_id
_entity_poly.type
_entity_poly.pdbx_seq_one_letter_code
_entity_poly.pdbx_strand_id
1 'polypeptide(L)'
;MDLHGFADASGSAYGAVVYLRLHGNGKVEVRFLAAKSRVAPIRKLSLPRLELMAALLCARLVAYVKRKADLPIRSCFCWSDSSVALCWIRSNAQRWKPFVSNRVREIQEIISPDSWRYCPTQDNPADLASRGCPLSKLAAGSLWHSGPRWLQLDEGTWPKLKISHGRTPENMELENRKTVLVMTTSVKFDLWSVMDVARYSSYGKLVRVTAWCLRFIFNARSPMELRQKARGLTVPEMREAEKTWIRQVQVSAYGPGSHRRKDLQQFNPYLDENGI
;
A
#
# COMPACT_ATOMS: atom_id res chain seq x y z
N MET A 1 4.10 -9.52 -34.03
CA MET A 1 2.71 -9.09 -33.86
C MET A 1 2.53 -8.67 -32.44
N ASP A 2 1.83 -7.57 -32.19
CA ASP A 2 1.66 -7.02 -30.86
C ASP A 2 0.18 -6.83 -30.55
N LEU A 3 -0.21 -7.04 -29.30
CA LEU A 3 -1.56 -6.73 -28.82
C LEU A 3 -1.57 -5.37 -28.14
N HIS A 4 -2.57 -4.57 -28.45
CA HIS A 4 -2.80 -3.27 -27.85
C HIS A 4 -4.21 -3.20 -27.28
N GLY A 5 -4.32 -3.18 -25.95
CA GLY A 5 -5.58 -3.01 -25.24
C GLY A 5 -5.80 -1.56 -24.81
N PHE A 6 -6.97 -0.99 -25.06
CA PHE A 6 -7.36 0.34 -24.63
C PHE A 6 -8.45 0.22 -23.57
N ALA A 7 -8.38 1.02 -22.52
CA ALA A 7 -9.32 1.06 -21.42
C ALA A 7 -9.96 2.44 -21.31
N ASP A 8 -11.26 2.47 -21.00
CA ASP A 8 -11.95 3.72 -20.68
C ASP A 8 -13.13 3.49 -19.72
N ALA A 9 -13.49 4.52 -18.97
CA ALA A 9 -14.65 4.51 -18.10
C ALA A 9 -15.44 5.82 -18.12
N SER A 10 -16.75 5.68 -18.06
CA SER A 10 -17.71 6.75 -17.80
C SER A 10 -18.41 6.50 -16.46
N GLY A 11 -19.24 7.46 -16.02
CA GLY A 11 -20.07 7.29 -14.82
C GLY A 11 -21.10 6.14 -14.94
N SER A 12 -21.41 5.70 -16.16
CA SER A 12 -22.46 4.72 -16.43
C SER A 12 -21.94 3.34 -16.80
N ALA A 13 -20.76 3.24 -17.41
CA ALA A 13 -20.14 1.98 -17.82
C ALA A 13 -18.63 2.13 -18.00
N TYR A 14 -17.93 1.01 -18.09
CA TYR A 14 -16.51 0.95 -18.39
C TYR A 14 -16.24 -0.16 -19.40
N GLY A 15 -15.21 0.02 -20.23
CA GLY A 15 -14.95 -0.83 -21.36
C GLY A 15 -13.47 -0.99 -21.69
N ALA A 16 -13.20 -2.02 -22.48
CA ALA A 16 -11.90 -2.28 -23.05
C ALA A 16 -12.01 -2.75 -24.50
N VAL A 17 -11.02 -2.39 -25.31
CA VAL A 17 -10.92 -2.75 -26.74
C VAL A 17 -9.51 -3.24 -27.03
N VAL A 18 -9.36 -4.34 -27.75
CA VAL A 18 -8.07 -4.95 -28.10
C VAL A 18 -7.89 -4.95 -29.61
N TYR A 19 -6.72 -4.49 -30.03
CA TYR A 19 -6.26 -4.49 -31.41
C TYR A 19 -5.04 -5.39 -31.58
N LEU A 20 -4.91 -5.97 -32.77
CA LEU A 20 -3.71 -6.63 -33.25
C LEU A 20 -2.93 -5.68 -34.15
N ARG A 21 -1.65 -5.47 -33.83
CA ARG A 21 -0.70 -4.72 -34.66
C ARG A 21 0.22 -5.69 -35.39
N LEU A 22 0.18 -5.62 -36.71
CA LEU A 22 0.89 -6.50 -37.64
C LEU A 22 1.99 -5.71 -38.35
N HIS A 23 3.16 -6.31 -38.47
CA HIS A 23 4.27 -5.80 -39.28
C HIS A 23 4.48 -6.76 -40.44
N GLY A 24 4.34 -6.29 -41.68
CA GLY A 24 4.57 -7.09 -42.88
C GLY A 24 4.84 -6.22 -44.10
N ASN A 25 5.78 -6.63 -44.95
CA ASN A 25 6.11 -5.97 -46.22
C ASN A 25 6.38 -4.46 -46.10
N GLY A 26 7.06 -4.03 -45.03
CA GLY A 26 7.36 -2.61 -44.78
C GLY A 26 6.16 -1.77 -44.33
N LYS A 27 5.00 -2.39 -44.10
CA LYS A 27 3.77 -1.72 -43.66
C LYS A 27 3.35 -2.20 -42.27
N VAL A 28 2.79 -1.29 -41.49
CA VAL A 28 2.13 -1.59 -40.22
C VAL A 28 0.62 -1.55 -40.42
N GLU A 29 -0.06 -2.57 -39.95
CA GLU A 29 -1.51 -2.68 -40.01
C GLU A 29 -2.07 -2.91 -38.62
N VAL A 30 -3.17 -2.24 -38.29
CA VAL A 30 -3.85 -2.36 -37.00
C VAL A 30 -5.28 -2.82 -37.25
N ARG A 31 -5.69 -3.91 -36.58
CA ARG A 31 -7.01 -4.50 -36.74
C ARG A 31 -7.68 -4.72 -35.40
N PHE A 32 -8.96 -4.35 -35.32
CA PHE A 32 -9.82 -4.71 -34.19
C PHE A 32 -9.84 -6.23 -33.99
N LEU A 33 -9.77 -6.67 -32.73
CA LEU A 33 -9.79 -8.10 -32.39
C LEU A 33 -10.87 -8.46 -31.37
N ALA A 34 -11.04 -7.66 -30.31
CA ALA A 34 -12.06 -7.90 -29.31
C ALA A 34 -12.46 -6.63 -28.56
N ALA A 35 -13.67 -6.58 -28.03
CA ALA A 35 -14.09 -5.56 -27.08
C ALA A 35 -14.95 -6.17 -25.97
N LYS A 36 -14.96 -5.51 -24.81
CA LYS A 36 -15.80 -5.90 -23.68
C LYS A 36 -16.19 -4.66 -22.87
N SER A 37 -17.48 -4.56 -22.54
CA SER A 37 -18.02 -3.49 -21.70
C SER A 37 -18.76 -4.04 -20.49
N ARG A 38 -18.86 -3.24 -19.43
CA ARG A 38 -19.64 -3.55 -18.22
C ARG A 38 -20.31 -2.28 -17.70
N VAL A 39 -21.55 -2.42 -17.25
CA VAL A 39 -22.28 -1.33 -16.57
C VAL A 39 -21.59 -1.00 -15.25
N ALA A 40 -21.57 0.27 -14.88
CA ALA A 40 -21.02 0.74 -13.62
C ALA A 40 -21.77 0.09 -12.43
N PRO A 41 -21.10 -0.26 -11.33
CA PRO A 41 -21.76 -0.88 -10.19
C PRO A 41 -22.83 0.02 -9.58
N ILE A 42 -23.90 -0.60 -9.05
CA ILE A 42 -25.01 0.11 -8.35
C ILE A 42 -24.46 0.99 -7.23
N ARG A 43 -23.49 0.46 -6.46
CA ARG A 43 -22.76 1.27 -5.48
C ARG A 43 -21.85 2.23 -6.23
N LYS A 44 -22.18 3.53 -6.17
CA LYS A 44 -21.40 4.60 -6.80
C LYS A 44 -19.92 4.51 -6.43
N LEU A 45 -19.10 4.41 -7.45
CA LEU A 45 -17.64 4.53 -7.38
C LEU A 45 -17.23 5.90 -7.92
N SER A 46 -16.09 6.41 -7.45
CA SER A 46 -15.48 7.59 -8.08
C SER A 46 -15.00 7.25 -9.49
N LEU A 47 -14.94 8.25 -10.36
CA LEU A 47 -14.46 8.08 -11.73
C LEU A 47 -13.06 7.42 -11.79
N PRO A 48 -12.05 7.81 -10.97
CA PRO A 48 -10.77 7.12 -10.96
C PRO A 48 -10.84 5.63 -10.63
N ARG A 49 -11.76 5.22 -9.75
CA ARG A 49 -11.97 3.80 -9.43
C ARG A 49 -12.62 3.05 -10.60
N LEU A 50 -13.49 3.70 -11.37
CA LEU A 50 -14.06 3.13 -12.59
C LEU A 50 -13.01 3.00 -13.69
N GLU A 51 -12.15 4.01 -13.86
CA GLU A 51 -11.01 3.98 -14.79
C GLU A 51 -10.05 2.82 -14.44
N LEU A 52 -9.74 2.62 -13.15
CA LEU A 52 -8.98 1.44 -12.70
C LEU A 52 -9.69 0.11 -13.00
N MET A 53 -11.02 0.10 -12.96
CA MET A 53 -11.80 -1.09 -13.32
C MET A 53 -11.80 -1.37 -14.83
N ALA A 54 -11.83 -0.32 -15.65
CA ALA A 54 -11.59 -0.44 -17.09
C ALA A 54 -10.20 -1.01 -17.37
N ALA A 55 -9.17 -0.53 -16.67
CA ALA A 55 -7.80 -1.03 -16.80
C ALA A 55 -7.72 -2.53 -16.44
N LEU A 56 -8.33 -2.96 -15.34
CA LEU A 56 -8.37 -4.39 -15.00
C LEU A 56 -9.12 -5.22 -16.05
N LEU A 57 -10.24 -4.71 -16.58
CA LEU A 57 -10.99 -5.37 -17.65
C LEU A 57 -10.12 -5.53 -18.90
N CYS A 58 -9.36 -4.50 -19.25
CA CYS A 58 -8.43 -4.48 -20.37
C CYS A 58 -7.30 -5.52 -20.19
N ALA A 59 -6.62 -5.54 -19.04
CA ALA A 59 -5.57 -6.52 -18.76
C ALA A 59 -6.07 -7.96 -18.94
N ARG A 60 -7.24 -8.26 -18.35
CA ARG A 60 -7.88 -9.59 -18.46
C ARG A 60 -8.26 -9.92 -19.90
N LEU A 61 -8.77 -8.95 -20.66
CA LEU A 61 -9.15 -9.15 -22.06
C LEU A 61 -7.93 -9.41 -22.94
N VAL A 62 -6.85 -8.63 -22.78
CA VAL A 62 -5.59 -8.85 -23.50
C VAL A 62 -5.02 -10.24 -23.18
N ALA A 63 -4.98 -10.64 -21.91
CA ALA A 63 -4.51 -11.98 -21.53
C ALA A 63 -5.39 -13.11 -22.07
N TYR A 64 -6.72 -12.92 -22.09
CA TYR A 64 -7.65 -13.86 -22.69
C TYR A 64 -7.38 -14.02 -24.19
N VAL A 65 -7.29 -12.90 -24.92
CA VAL A 65 -7.03 -12.88 -26.36
C VAL A 65 -5.68 -13.50 -26.68
N LYS A 66 -4.61 -13.12 -25.96
CA LYS A 66 -3.28 -13.71 -26.14
C LYS A 66 -3.29 -15.23 -26.02
N ARG A 67 -4.03 -15.77 -25.04
CA ARG A 67 -4.15 -17.21 -24.82
C ARG A 67 -5.00 -17.92 -25.88
N LYS A 68 -6.01 -17.25 -26.44
CA LYS A 68 -7.02 -17.87 -27.33
C LYS A 68 -6.79 -17.64 -28.82
N ALA A 69 -6.05 -16.61 -29.21
CA ALA A 69 -5.87 -16.26 -30.61
C ALA A 69 -4.96 -17.24 -31.37
N ASP A 70 -4.15 -18.04 -30.68
CA ASP A 70 -3.14 -18.93 -31.30
C ASP A 70 -2.25 -18.22 -32.33
N LEU A 71 -1.84 -17.00 -31.98
CA LEU A 71 -0.98 -16.14 -32.80
C LEU A 71 0.39 -15.95 -32.13
N PRO A 72 1.47 -15.76 -32.91
CA PRO A 72 2.80 -15.47 -32.38
C PRO A 72 2.90 -14.01 -31.87
N ILE A 73 2.18 -13.70 -30.80
CA ILE A 73 2.16 -12.40 -30.14
C ILE A 73 3.46 -12.21 -29.35
N ARG A 74 4.26 -11.22 -29.75
CA ARG A 74 5.56 -10.88 -29.14
C ARG A 74 5.39 -9.98 -27.92
N SER A 75 4.64 -8.90 -28.09
CA SER A 75 4.46 -7.89 -27.05
C SER A 75 2.99 -7.59 -26.78
N CYS A 76 2.70 -7.11 -25.57
CA CYS A 76 1.38 -6.66 -25.17
C CYS A 76 1.50 -5.30 -24.50
N PHE A 77 0.66 -4.36 -24.92
CA PHE A 77 0.60 -3.00 -24.38
C PHE A 77 -0.83 -2.69 -23.97
N CYS A 78 -0.96 -1.94 -22.87
CA CYS A 78 -2.25 -1.45 -22.40
C CYS A 78 -2.24 0.09 -22.34
N TRP A 79 -3.35 0.71 -22.72
CA TRP A 79 -3.49 2.14 -22.89
C TRP A 79 -4.66 2.65 -22.06
N SER A 80 -4.47 3.82 -21.45
CA SER A 80 -5.49 4.56 -20.72
C SER A 80 -5.22 6.05 -20.88
N ASP A 81 -6.25 6.86 -20.93
CA ASP A 81 -6.14 8.33 -20.87
C ASP A 81 -6.18 8.87 -19.44
N SER A 82 -6.67 8.07 -18.47
CA SER A 82 -6.56 8.38 -17.04
C SER A 82 -5.12 8.33 -16.52
N SER A 83 -4.55 9.51 -16.26
CA SER A 83 -3.26 9.65 -15.59
C SER A 83 -3.27 9.11 -14.16
N VAL A 84 -4.42 9.20 -13.46
CA VAL A 84 -4.59 8.69 -12.10
C VAL A 84 -4.50 7.16 -12.08
N ALA A 85 -5.24 6.48 -12.97
CA ALA A 85 -5.20 5.03 -13.07
C ALA A 85 -3.80 4.53 -13.45
N LEU A 86 -3.14 5.17 -14.43
CA LEU A 86 -1.77 4.84 -14.81
C LEU A 86 -0.78 5.01 -13.66
N CYS A 87 -0.92 6.07 -12.86
CA CYS A 87 -0.06 6.28 -11.69
C CYS A 87 -0.26 5.19 -10.63
N TRP A 88 -1.51 4.80 -10.34
CA TRP A 88 -1.79 3.71 -9.41
C TRP A 88 -1.19 2.39 -9.88
N ILE A 89 -1.32 2.07 -11.17
CA ILE A 89 -0.80 0.83 -11.79
C ILE A 89 0.73 0.80 -11.77
N ARG A 90 1.40 1.93 -11.93
CA ARG A 90 2.88 2.01 -11.90
C ARG A 90 3.48 2.08 -10.51
N SER A 91 2.66 2.29 -9.49
CA SER A 91 3.11 2.41 -8.10
C SER A 91 3.07 1.07 -7.37
N ASN A 92 3.73 1.00 -6.21
CA ASN A 92 3.60 -0.15 -5.32
C ASN A 92 2.14 -0.28 -4.83
N ALA A 93 1.51 -1.42 -5.11
CA ALA A 93 0.12 -1.70 -4.74
C ALA A 93 -0.18 -1.55 -3.24
N GLN A 94 0.80 -1.81 -2.36
CA GLN A 94 0.61 -1.75 -0.89
C GLN A 94 0.40 -0.32 -0.37
N ARG A 95 0.79 0.68 -1.16
CA ARG A 95 0.61 2.10 -0.84
C ARG A 95 -0.88 2.49 -0.76
N TRP A 96 -1.75 1.77 -1.45
CA TRP A 96 -3.14 2.16 -1.64
C TRP A 96 -4.09 1.49 -0.64
N LYS A 97 -5.28 2.10 -0.46
CA LYS A 97 -6.39 1.46 0.26
C LYS A 97 -6.82 0.14 -0.44
N PRO A 98 -7.48 -0.79 0.29
CA PRO A 98 -7.72 -2.16 -0.18
C PRO A 98 -8.39 -2.27 -1.55
N PHE A 99 -9.34 -1.40 -1.88
CA PHE A 99 -10.03 -1.43 -3.19
C PHE A 99 -9.02 -1.28 -4.33
N VAL A 100 -8.23 -0.21 -4.31
CA VAL A 100 -7.22 0.11 -5.33
C VAL A 100 -6.07 -0.89 -5.26
N SER A 101 -5.55 -1.17 -4.06
CA SER A 101 -4.43 -2.10 -3.84
C SER A 101 -4.67 -3.47 -4.48
N ASN A 102 -5.83 -4.07 -4.23
CA ASN A 102 -6.13 -5.42 -4.74
C ASN A 102 -6.25 -5.44 -6.27
N ARG A 103 -6.79 -4.38 -6.88
CA ARG A 103 -6.97 -4.30 -8.34
C ARG A 103 -5.66 -3.97 -9.05
N VAL A 104 -4.83 -3.10 -8.46
CA VAL A 104 -3.48 -2.83 -8.94
C VAL A 104 -2.65 -4.12 -8.90
N ARG A 105 -2.67 -4.87 -7.80
CA ARG A 105 -1.95 -6.15 -7.69
C ARG A 105 -2.33 -7.11 -8.81
N GLU A 106 -3.63 -7.32 -9.02
CA GLU A 106 -4.10 -8.19 -10.09
C GLU A 106 -3.68 -7.69 -11.49
N ILE A 107 -3.77 -6.37 -11.75
CA ILE A 107 -3.30 -5.81 -13.03
C ILE A 107 -1.82 -6.11 -13.24
N GLN A 108 -0.98 -5.89 -12.23
CA GLN A 108 0.47 -6.08 -12.27
C GLN A 108 0.87 -7.55 -12.46
N GLU A 109 0.08 -8.49 -11.93
CA GLU A 109 0.26 -9.93 -12.14
C GLU A 109 -0.06 -10.36 -13.58
N ILE A 110 -0.99 -9.68 -14.26
CA ILE A 110 -1.41 -10.03 -15.63
C ILE A 110 -0.56 -9.33 -16.69
N ILE A 111 -0.30 -8.03 -16.51
CA ILE A 111 0.45 -7.17 -17.44
C ILE A 111 1.46 -6.35 -16.66
N SER A 112 2.72 -6.37 -17.10
CA SER A 112 3.79 -5.57 -16.50
C SER A 112 3.39 -4.09 -16.39
N PRO A 113 3.64 -3.41 -15.26
CA PRO A 113 3.44 -1.96 -15.13
C PRO A 113 4.09 -1.16 -16.26
N ASP A 114 5.24 -1.62 -16.76
CA ASP A 114 6.01 -0.99 -17.83
C ASP A 114 5.41 -1.20 -19.22
N SER A 115 4.35 -2.01 -19.35
CA SER A 115 3.56 -2.16 -20.59
C SER A 115 2.36 -1.22 -20.63
N TRP A 116 2.08 -0.50 -19.55
CA TRP A 116 1.02 0.50 -19.50
C TRP A 116 1.49 1.84 -20.07
N ARG A 117 0.68 2.44 -20.93
CA ARG A 117 0.98 3.65 -21.70
C ARG A 117 -0.19 4.63 -21.65
N TYR A 118 0.11 5.89 -21.93
CA TYR A 118 -0.91 6.94 -22.02
C TYR A 118 -1.41 7.07 -23.45
N CYS A 119 -2.71 7.26 -23.63
CA CYS A 119 -3.29 7.71 -24.90
C CYS A 119 -4.11 9.00 -24.70
N PRO A 120 -4.14 9.93 -25.67
CA PRO A 120 -5.06 11.06 -25.62
C PRO A 120 -6.52 10.60 -25.60
N THR A 121 -7.38 11.26 -24.84
CA THR A 121 -8.82 10.93 -24.71
C THR A 121 -9.53 10.87 -26.07
N GLN A 122 -9.24 11.83 -26.96
CA GLN A 122 -9.82 11.87 -28.32
C GLN A 122 -9.39 10.69 -29.22
N ASP A 123 -8.28 10.05 -28.89
CA ASP A 123 -7.71 8.92 -29.62
C ASP A 123 -7.99 7.59 -28.91
N ASN A 124 -8.76 7.59 -27.80
CA ASN A 124 -9.05 6.39 -27.04
C ASN A 124 -10.30 5.68 -27.59
N PRO A 125 -10.17 4.58 -28.35
CA PRO A 125 -11.34 3.88 -28.92
C PRO A 125 -12.24 3.26 -27.85
N ALA A 126 -11.74 3.04 -26.63
CA ALA A 126 -12.54 2.46 -25.54
C ALA A 126 -13.63 3.42 -25.02
N ASP A 127 -13.53 4.72 -25.31
CA ASP A 127 -14.59 5.69 -24.99
C ASP A 127 -15.93 5.32 -25.64
N LEU A 128 -15.89 4.80 -26.87
CA LEU A 128 -17.08 4.29 -27.57
C LEU A 128 -17.69 3.08 -26.84
N ALA A 129 -16.86 2.27 -26.18
CA ALA A 129 -17.29 1.09 -25.43
C ALA A 129 -17.84 1.45 -24.03
N SER A 130 -17.43 2.58 -23.45
CA SER A 130 -17.84 3.03 -22.11
C SER A 130 -19.03 4.01 -22.12
N ARG A 131 -19.19 4.80 -23.19
CA ARG A 131 -20.27 5.79 -23.35
C ARG A 131 -21.37 5.35 -24.30
N GLY A 132 -21.07 4.37 -25.16
CA GLY A 132 -21.94 3.98 -26.26
C GLY A 132 -21.78 4.89 -27.48
N CYS A 133 -22.15 4.36 -28.65
CA CYS A 133 -22.04 5.06 -29.92
C CYS A 133 -23.19 4.62 -30.84
N PRO A 134 -23.83 5.56 -31.58
CA PRO A 134 -24.76 5.18 -32.65
C PRO A 134 -24.09 4.27 -33.68
N LEU A 135 -24.81 3.25 -34.17
CA LEU A 135 -24.30 2.28 -35.16
C LEU A 135 -23.75 2.95 -36.43
N SER A 136 -24.38 4.05 -36.89
CA SER A 136 -23.91 4.81 -38.05
C SER A 136 -22.53 5.43 -37.84
N LYS A 137 -22.28 6.00 -36.65
CA LYS A 137 -20.97 6.54 -36.27
C LYS A 137 -19.93 5.43 -36.09
N LEU A 138 -20.34 4.28 -35.57
CA LEU A 138 -19.46 3.13 -35.43
C LEU A 138 -19.02 2.60 -36.80
N ALA A 139 -19.96 2.42 -37.74
CA ALA A 139 -19.70 1.92 -39.08
C ALA A 139 -18.82 2.87 -39.93
N ALA A 140 -18.99 4.19 -39.75
CA ALA A 140 -18.16 5.20 -40.42
C ALA A 140 -16.80 5.43 -39.72
N GLY A 141 -16.62 4.92 -38.51
CA GLY A 141 -15.54 5.31 -37.60
C GLY A 141 -14.25 4.51 -37.82
N SER A 142 -13.26 5.11 -38.49
CA SER A 142 -11.93 4.48 -38.64
C SER A 142 -11.24 4.18 -37.31
N LEU A 143 -11.48 4.99 -36.26
CA LEU A 143 -10.88 4.80 -34.93
C LEU A 143 -11.29 3.46 -34.29
N TRP A 144 -12.57 3.06 -34.41
CA TRP A 144 -13.02 1.79 -33.84
C TRP A 144 -12.45 0.58 -34.58
N HIS A 145 -12.40 0.64 -35.91
CA HIS A 145 -11.97 -0.50 -36.73
C HIS A 145 -10.46 -0.68 -36.80
N SER A 146 -9.72 0.43 -36.88
CA SER A 146 -8.28 0.44 -37.17
C SER A 146 -7.44 1.03 -36.03
N GLY A 147 -8.07 1.38 -34.91
CA GLY A 147 -7.39 2.04 -33.80
C GLY A 147 -6.88 3.44 -34.15
N PRO A 148 -6.14 4.07 -33.24
CA PRO A 148 -5.59 5.40 -33.48
C PRO A 148 -4.46 5.37 -34.51
N ARG A 149 -4.36 6.44 -35.33
CA ARG A 149 -3.42 6.51 -36.47
C ARG A 149 -1.96 6.35 -36.05
N TRP A 150 -1.58 6.93 -34.91
CA TRP A 150 -0.20 6.84 -34.40
C TRP A 150 0.22 5.39 -34.08
N LEU A 151 -0.72 4.46 -33.90
CA LEU A 151 -0.39 3.06 -33.67
C LEU A 151 0.12 2.37 -34.94
N GLN A 152 -0.16 2.94 -36.12
CA GLN A 152 0.41 2.49 -37.40
C GLN A 152 1.81 3.06 -37.65
N LEU A 153 2.25 4.02 -36.84
CA LEU A 153 3.58 4.61 -36.91
C LEU A 153 4.54 3.87 -35.98
N ASP A 154 5.82 4.27 -36.03
CA ASP A 154 6.86 3.75 -35.16
C ASP A 154 6.59 4.07 -33.68
N GLU A 155 7.01 3.17 -32.78
CA GLU A 155 6.81 3.30 -31.34
C GLU A 155 7.35 4.62 -30.76
N GLY A 156 8.41 5.18 -31.35
CA GLY A 156 8.96 6.48 -30.95
C GLY A 156 7.97 7.66 -31.09
N THR A 157 6.94 7.51 -31.93
CA THR A 157 5.91 8.53 -32.19
C THR A 157 4.68 8.39 -31.29
N TRP A 158 4.61 7.31 -30.49
CA TRP A 158 3.46 7.05 -29.64
C TRP A 158 3.32 8.11 -28.55
N PRO A 159 2.07 8.40 -28.12
CA PRO A 159 1.81 9.40 -27.11
C PRO A 159 2.53 9.09 -25.79
N LYS A 160 3.17 10.11 -25.24
CA LYS A 160 3.83 10.06 -23.93
C LYS A 160 3.05 10.93 -22.95
N LEU A 161 2.92 10.44 -21.72
CA LEU A 161 2.30 11.22 -20.65
C LEU A 161 3.19 12.41 -20.34
N LYS A 162 2.72 13.63 -20.61
CA LYS A 162 3.39 14.86 -20.18
C LYS A 162 3.10 15.05 -18.69
N ILE A 163 4.04 14.68 -17.83
CA ILE A 163 3.92 14.91 -16.38
C ILE A 163 4.28 16.37 -16.12
N SER A 164 3.29 17.22 -15.85
CA SER A 164 3.53 18.53 -15.28
C SER A 164 4.06 18.33 -13.85
N HIS A 165 5.28 18.79 -13.61
CA HIS A 165 5.89 18.72 -12.29
C HIS A 165 5.10 19.68 -11.37
N GLY A 166 4.45 19.16 -10.33
CA GLY A 166 3.97 20.01 -9.23
C GLY A 166 2.52 19.84 -8.74
N ARG A 167 1.71 18.92 -9.28
CA ARG A 167 0.40 18.60 -8.67
C ARG A 167 0.13 17.10 -8.65
N THR A 168 0.29 16.49 -7.48
CA THR A 168 -0.38 15.21 -7.18
C THR A 168 -1.89 15.45 -7.26
N PRO A 169 -2.64 14.73 -8.10
CA PRO A 169 -4.09 14.83 -8.11
C PRO A 169 -4.63 14.56 -6.69
N GLU A 170 -5.53 15.40 -6.16
CA GLU A 170 -6.12 15.24 -4.81
C GLU A 170 -6.66 13.81 -4.57
N ASN A 171 -7.20 13.20 -5.62
CA ASN A 171 -7.70 11.82 -5.62
C ASN A 171 -6.63 10.77 -5.24
N MET A 172 -5.35 11.06 -5.50
CA MET A 172 -4.23 10.20 -5.17
C MET A 172 -3.90 10.23 -3.68
N GLU A 173 -4.01 11.40 -3.05
CA GLU A 173 -3.82 11.54 -1.60
C GLU A 173 -4.92 10.86 -0.81
N LEU A 174 -6.17 10.92 -1.32
CA LEU A 174 -7.31 10.27 -0.67
C LEU A 174 -7.18 8.75 -0.62
N GLU A 175 -6.55 8.13 -1.60
CA GLU A 175 -6.38 6.67 -1.69
C GLU A 175 -5.07 6.16 -1.11
N ASN A 176 -4.16 7.04 -0.69
CA ASN A 176 -2.99 6.65 0.09
C ASN A 176 -3.43 6.01 1.40
N ARG A 177 -2.84 4.85 1.71
CA ARG A 177 -2.95 4.24 3.02
C ARG A 177 -2.16 5.12 3.99
N LYS A 178 -2.84 5.71 4.96
CA LYS A 178 -2.17 6.46 6.03
C LYS A 178 -1.37 5.47 6.87
N THR A 179 -0.05 5.54 6.77
CA THR A 179 0.84 4.83 7.69
C THR A 179 0.73 5.53 9.05
N VAL A 180 -0.02 4.94 9.98
CA VAL A 180 -0.04 5.42 11.36
C VAL A 180 1.22 4.86 12.02
N LEU A 181 2.22 5.71 12.20
CA LEU A 181 3.36 5.41 13.06
C LEU A 181 2.83 5.40 14.50
N VAL A 182 2.59 4.20 15.05
CA VAL A 182 2.32 4.04 16.48
C VAL A 182 3.66 4.16 17.19
N MET A 183 4.01 5.37 17.61
CA MET A 183 5.12 5.56 18.53
C MET A 183 4.65 5.10 19.92
N THR A 184 5.08 3.91 20.33
CA THR A 184 5.02 3.53 21.74
C THR A 184 6.03 4.40 22.48
N THR A 185 5.57 5.49 23.09
CA THR A 185 6.37 6.16 24.11
C THR A 185 6.55 5.17 25.24
N SER A 186 7.76 4.63 25.37
CA SER A 186 8.23 4.12 26.65
C SER A 186 8.21 5.31 27.60
N VAL A 187 7.10 5.53 28.31
CA VAL A 187 7.13 6.35 29.51
C VAL A 187 8.19 5.69 30.39
N LYS A 188 9.34 6.34 30.55
CA LYS A 188 10.36 5.87 31.49
C LYS A 188 9.64 5.77 32.83
N PHE A 189 9.37 4.54 33.27
CA PHE A 189 8.62 4.30 34.49
C PHE A 189 9.53 4.64 35.66
N ASP A 190 9.43 5.87 36.15
CA ASP A 190 10.19 6.32 37.31
C ASP A 190 9.48 5.90 38.59
N LEU A 191 10.02 4.89 39.26
CA LEU A 191 9.44 4.37 40.51
C LEU A 191 9.38 5.43 41.61
N TRP A 192 10.30 6.40 41.65
CA TRP A 192 10.28 7.46 42.68
C TRP A 192 9.09 8.41 42.53
N SER A 193 8.59 8.59 41.31
CA SER A 193 7.39 9.42 41.07
C SER A 193 6.10 8.77 41.60
N VAL A 194 6.10 7.46 41.84
CA VAL A 194 4.92 6.68 42.23
C VAL A 194 5.02 6.18 43.67
N MET A 195 6.22 5.86 44.14
CA MET A 195 6.46 5.31 45.47
C MET A 195 7.57 6.06 46.18
N ASP A 196 7.20 6.69 47.29
CA ASP A 196 8.16 7.27 48.21
C ASP A 196 8.75 6.18 49.14
N VAL A 197 10.05 5.92 48.97
CA VAL A 197 10.81 4.91 49.72
C VAL A 197 10.79 5.20 51.23
N ALA A 198 10.76 6.47 51.64
CA ALA A 198 10.79 6.87 53.06
C ALA A 198 9.54 6.41 53.84
N ARG A 199 8.45 6.07 53.15
CA ARG A 199 7.20 5.62 53.76
C ARG A 199 7.21 4.14 54.17
N TYR A 200 8.27 3.40 53.88
CA TYR A 200 8.35 1.97 54.12
C TYR A 200 9.35 1.66 55.26
N SER A 201 8.86 0.95 56.28
CA SER A 201 9.64 0.61 57.48
C SER A 201 10.68 -0.50 57.29
N SER A 202 10.71 -1.16 56.12
CA SER A 202 11.76 -2.12 55.78
C SER A 202 11.87 -2.35 54.27
N TYR A 203 13.08 -2.69 53.82
CA TYR A 203 13.36 -3.05 52.43
C TYR A 203 12.46 -4.19 51.94
N GLY A 204 12.32 -5.26 52.74
CA GLY A 204 11.46 -6.38 52.38
C GLY A 204 9.97 -6.02 52.26
N LYS A 205 9.50 -4.96 52.94
CA LYS A 205 8.13 -4.44 52.75
C LYS A 205 8.00 -3.67 51.44
N LEU A 206 8.98 -2.83 51.11
CA LEU A 206 9.03 -2.08 49.85
C LEU A 206 9.00 -3.02 48.63
N VAL A 207 9.86 -4.04 48.62
CA VAL A 207 9.94 -5.02 47.52
C VAL A 207 8.64 -5.79 47.37
N ARG A 208 8.02 -6.25 48.47
CA ARG A 208 6.72 -6.96 48.43
C ARG A 208 5.61 -6.10 47.86
N VAL A 209 5.48 -4.85 48.31
CA VAL A 209 4.45 -3.93 47.79
C VAL A 209 4.69 -3.66 46.30
N THR A 210 5.95 -3.48 45.91
CA THR A 210 6.33 -3.27 44.51
C THR A 210 5.97 -4.47 43.64
N ALA A 211 6.23 -5.69 44.10
CA ALA A 211 5.87 -6.92 43.41
C ALA A 211 4.35 -7.06 43.21
N TRP A 212 3.55 -6.67 44.21
CA TRP A 212 2.10 -6.63 44.06
C TRP A 212 1.63 -5.60 43.02
N CYS A 213 2.23 -4.40 43.03
CA CYS A 213 1.94 -3.38 42.01
C CYS A 213 2.29 -3.87 40.60
N LEU A 214 3.47 -4.49 40.42
CA LEU A 214 3.88 -5.04 39.12
C LEU A 214 2.96 -6.16 38.65
N ARG A 215 2.55 -7.08 39.54
CA ARG A 215 1.57 -8.14 39.23
C ARG A 215 0.22 -7.54 38.81
N PHE A 216 -0.25 -6.50 39.51
CA PHE A 216 -1.49 -5.82 39.16
C PHE A 216 -1.41 -5.21 37.76
N ILE A 217 -0.34 -4.48 37.46
CA ILE A 217 -0.11 -3.86 36.15
C ILE A 217 -0.08 -4.93 35.05
N PHE A 218 0.64 -6.04 35.29
CA PHE A 218 0.68 -7.16 34.36
C PHE A 218 -0.73 -7.73 34.13
N ASN A 219 -1.46 -8.08 35.18
CA ASN A 219 -2.80 -8.65 35.06
C ASN A 219 -3.81 -7.71 34.40
N ALA A 220 -3.69 -6.40 34.63
CA ALA A 220 -4.53 -5.38 33.99
C ALA A 220 -4.25 -5.22 32.49
N ARG A 221 -3.03 -5.52 32.05
CA ARG A 221 -2.59 -5.44 30.64
C ARG A 221 -2.70 -6.78 29.90
N SER A 222 -2.93 -7.88 30.61
CA SER A 222 -2.95 -9.23 30.04
C SER A 222 -4.38 -9.82 29.89
N PRO A 223 -4.62 -10.60 28.82
CA PRO A 223 -5.79 -11.47 28.69
C PRO A 223 -5.93 -12.44 29.88
N MET A 224 -7.17 -12.87 30.16
CA MET A 224 -7.52 -13.61 31.39
C MET A 224 -6.74 -14.92 31.57
N GLU A 225 -6.32 -15.53 30.47
CA GLU A 225 -5.59 -16.78 30.37
C GLU A 225 -4.14 -16.64 30.86
N LEU A 226 -3.53 -15.47 30.66
CA LEU A 226 -2.13 -15.19 30.99
C LEU A 226 -1.95 -14.56 32.38
N ARG A 227 -3.04 -14.23 33.07
CA ARG A 227 -2.99 -13.55 34.38
C ARG A 227 -2.39 -14.46 35.44
N GLN A 228 -1.57 -13.89 36.31
CA GLN A 228 -1.03 -14.59 37.47
C GLN A 228 -2.12 -14.75 38.54
N LYS A 229 -2.43 -16.00 38.89
CA LYS A 229 -3.54 -16.39 39.79
C LYS A 229 -3.07 -16.95 41.13
N ALA A 230 -1.75 -17.05 41.35
CA ALA A 230 -1.20 -17.53 42.62
C ALA A 230 -1.65 -16.65 43.80
N ARG A 231 -2.07 -17.28 44.92
CA ARG A 231 -2.55 -16.56 46.12
C ARG A 231 -1.48 -15.66 46.75
N GLY A 232 -0.21 -16.05 46.68
CA GLY A 232 0.93 -15.28 47.17
C GLY A 232 1.84 -14.79 46.04
N LEU A 233 2.77 -13.90 46.39
CA LEU A 233 3.87 -13.51 45.51
C LEU A 233 4.82 -14.69 45.31
N THR A 234 5.23 -14.90 44.07
CA THR A 234 6.23 -15.91 43.73
C THR A 234 7.64 -15.34 43.90
N VAL A 235 8.62 -16.23 44.09
CA VAL A 235 10.04 -15.82 44.19
C VAL A 235 10.51 -15.03 42.95
N PRO A 236 10.14 -15.39 41.70
CA PRO A 236 10.47 -14.59 40.52
C PRO A 236 9.94 -13.15 40.58
N GLU A 237 8.71 -12.94 41.06
CA GLU A 237 8.13 -11.59 41.15
C GLU A 237 8.80 -10.74 42.22
N MET A 238 9.17 -11.36 43.34
CA MET A 238 9.96 -10.70 44.38
C MET A 238 11.34 -10.29 43.84
N ARG A 239 12.01 -11.18 43.10
CA ARG A 239 13.31 -10.89 42.47
C ARG A 239 13.19 -9.79 41.43
N GLU A 240 12.14 -9.77 40.62
CA GLU A 240 11.99 -8.73 39.60
C GLU A 240 11.63 -7.37 40.19
N ALA A 241 10.83 -7.34 41.25
CA ALA A 241 10.56 -6.10 41.98
C ALA A 241 11.83 -5.51 42.61
N GLU A 242 12.68 -6.35 43.20
CA GLU A 242 14.00 -5.98 43.71
C GLU A 242 14.90 -5.44 42.60
N LYS A 243 15.03 -6.17 41.48
CA LYS A 243 15.81 -5.72 40.31
C LYS A 243 15.33 -4.38 39.77
N THR A 244 14.03 -4.12 39.79
CA THR A 244 13.48 -2.85 39.30
C THR A 244 13.96 -1.67 40.16
N TRP A 245 13.99 -1.82 41.48
CA TRP A 245 14.55 -0.80 42.37
C TRP A 245 16.06 -0.63 42.20
N ILE A 246 16.80 -1.72 42.04
CA ILE A 246 18.25 -1.67 41.78
C ILE A 246 18.53 -0.88 40.49
N ARG A 247 17.83 -1.22 39.40
CA ARG A 247 17.92 -0.50 38.12
C ARG A 247 17.58 0.98 38.27
N GLN A 248 16.52 1.30 39.01
CA GLN A 248 16.11 2.68 39.25
C GLN A 248 17.22 3.48 39.95
N VAL A 249 17.76 2.96 41.05
CA VAL A 249 18.88 3.57 41.80
C VAL A 249 20.11 3.74 40.91
N GLN A 250 20.45 2.73 40.11
CA GLN A 250 21.57 2.78 39.17
C GLN A 250 21.37 3.85 38.08
N VAL A 251 20.19 3.92 37.47
CA VAL A 251 19.86 4.94 36.45
C VAL A 251 19.95 6.36 37.03
N SER A 252 19.53 6.57 38.28
CA SER A 252 19.72 7.88 38.93
C SER A 252 21.15 8.17 39.34
N ALA A 253 21.92 7.17 39.74
CA ALA A 253 23.30 7.39 40.18
C ALA A 253 24.26 7.55 38.98
N TYR A 254 24.00 6.85 37.87
CA TYR A 254 24.96 6.65 36.77
C TYR A 254 24.39 6.93 35.36
N GLY A 255 23.08 7.20 35.22
CA GLY A 255 22.45 7.41 33.92
C GLY A 255 22.79 8.76 33.25
N PRO A 256 22.49 8.92 31.95
CA PRO A 256 22.80 10.14 31.19
C PRO A 256 22.05 11.34 31.77
N GLY A 257 22.78 12.34 32.26
CA GLY A 257 22.23 13.56 32.87
C GLY A 257 22.16 13.56 34.40
N SER A 258 22.59 12.49 35.07
CA SER A 258 22.69 12.47 36.54
C SER A 258 23.85 13.32 37.07
N HIS A 259 23.61 14.05 38.16
CA HIS A 259 24.67 14.56 39.02
C HIS A 259 25.33 13.38 39.73
N ARG A 260 26.39 12.83 39.11
CA ARG A 260 27.21 11.75 39.65
C ARG A 260 27.48 12.00 41.14
N ARG A 261 26.92 11.15 42.00
CA ARG A 261 27.21 11.18 43.44
C ARG A 261 28.71 10.93 43.64
N LYS A 262 29.44 11.95 44.12
CA LYS A 262 30.91 11.98 44.18
C LYS A 262 31.49 10.83 45.02
N ASP A 263 30.74 10.39 46.03
CA ASP A 263 31.01 9.27 46.94
C ASP A 263 31.06 7.91 46.25
N LEU A 264 30.44 7.77 45.07
CA LEU A 264 30.34 6.51 44.35
C LEU A 264 31.22 6.44 43.09
N GLN A 265 32.05 7.46 42.84
CA GLN A 265 32.98 7.52 41.69
C GLN A 265 34.06 6.43 41.73
N GLN A 266 34.46 5.97 42.92
CA GLN A 266 35.58 5.03 43.08
C GLN A 266 35.27 3.60 42.64
N PHE A 267 34.00 3.26 42.41
CA PHE A 267 33.56 1.87 42.21
C PHE A 267 33.27 1.49 40.76
N ASN A 268 33.37 2.44 39.81
CA ASN A 268 33.33 2.27 38.34
C ASN A 268 32.58 0.99 37.85
N PRO A 269 31.25 0.91 38.01
CA PRO A 269 30.52 -0.34 37.81
C PRO A 269 30.52 -0.79 36.34
N TYR A 270 30.71 -2.10 36.12
CA TYR A 270 30.63 -2.75 34.81
C TYR A 270 29.17 -2.92 34.39
N LEU A 271 28.87 -2.56 33.14
CA LEU A 271 27.55 -2.67 32.56
C LEU A 271 27.31 -4.10 32.00
N ASP A 272 26.29 -4.82 32.46
CA ASP A 272 26.00 -6.20 32.00
C ASP A 272 24.96 -6.27 30.87
N GLU A 273 24.72 -7.48 30.35
CA GLU A 273 23.80 -7.74 29.22
C GLU A 273 22.34 -7.29 29.47
N ASN A 274 21.97 -6.98 30.72
CA ASN A 274 20.65 -6.49 31.11
C ASN A 274 20.60 -4.96 31.28
N GLY A 275 21.66 -4.25 30.90
CA GLY A 275 21.78 -2.80 31.05
C GLY A 275 21.98 -2.36 32.50
N ILE A 276 22.61 -3.20 33.33
CA ILE A 276 23.38 -2.73 34.51
C ILE A 276 24.45 -1.80 34.02
#